data_AF-A0A9X1HPV8-F1
#
_entry.id   AF-A0A9X1HPV8-F1
#
_cell.length_a   1.000
_cell.length_b   1.000
_cell.length_c   1.000
_cell.angle_alpha   90.00
_cell.angle_beta   90.00
_cell.angle_gamma   90.00
#
_symmetry.space_group_name_H-M   'P 1'
#
loop_
_entity.id
_entity.type
_entity.pdbx_description
1 polymer ?
#
loop_
_entity_poly.entity_id
_entity_poly.type
_entity_poly.pdbx_seq_one_letter_code
_entity_poly.pdbx_strand_id
1 'polypeptide(L)'
;MKLLRLSVLILSFLLAGQITYAQSEGELDRFASSSMEKKNQVSLYPNPSVDYLQVKIENSKLTDAKITLYNVIGNPVEVKISEGDDDDTFVVDVSDLPAGYYFLAIRDEKTFFRETYKFVKR
;
A
#
# COMPACT_ATOMS: atom_id res chain seq x y z
N MET A 1 0.51 -23.15 -55.84
CA MET A 1 1.04 -22.02 -55.03
C MET A 1 0.02 -20.92 -54.71
N LYS A 2 -0.94 -20.59 -55.60
CA LYS A 2 -1.96 -19.54 -55.34
C LYS A 2 -2.96 -19.93 -54.21
N LEU A 3 -3.37 -21.19 -54.14
CA LEU A 3 -4.30 -21.70 -53.12
C LEU A 3 -3.70 -21.73 -51.70
N LEU A 4 -2.39 -21.99 -51.58
CA LEU A 4 -1.67 -21.98 -50.29
C LEU A 4 -1.61 -20.57 -49.69
N ARG A 5 -1.37 -19.55 -50.53
CA ARG A 5 -1.32 -18.14 -50.08
C ARG A 5 -2.69 -17.63 -49.62
N LEU A 6 -3.77 -18.10 -50.25
CA LEU A 6 -5.14 -17.75 -49.87
C LEU A 6 -5.54 -18.36 -48.52
N SER A 7 -5.13 -19.62 -48.26
CA SER A 7 -5.33 -20.29 -46.97
C SER A 7 -4.60 -19.58 -45.82
N VAL A 8 -3.36 -19.12 -46.06
CA VAL A 8 -2.58 -18.39 -45.05
C VAL A 8 -3.22 -17.04 -44.70
N LEU A 9 -3.76 -16.32 -45.68
CA LEU A 9 -4.47 -15.06 -45.46
C LEU A 9 -5.74 -15.25 -44.62
N ILE A 10 -6.54 -16.27 -44.91
CA ILE A 10 -7.77 -16.56 -44.16
C ILE A 10 -7.45 -16.94 -42.71
N LEU A 11 -6.38 -17.73 -42.49
CA LEU A 11 -5.94 -18.13 -41.15
C LEU A 11 -5.44 -16.93 -40.32
N SER A 12 -4.72 -16.00 -40.94
CA SER A 12 -4.26 -14.77 -40.27
C SER A 12 -5.42 -13.85 -39.83
N PHE A 13 -6.50 -13.82 -40.61
CA PHE A 13 -7.67 -12.99 -40.30
C PHE A 13 -8.50 -13.58 -39.14
N LEU A 14 -8.58 -14.90 -39.04
CA LEU A 14 -9.25 -15.60 -37.93
C LEU A 14 -8.51 -15.42 -36.59
N LEU A 15 -7.18 -15.39 -36.60
CA LEU A 15 -6.36 -15.14 -35.40
C LEU A 15 -6.48 -13.70 -34.88
N ALA A 16 -6.58 -12.72 -35.77
CA ALA A 16 -6.71 -11.31 -35.37
C ALA A 16 -8.07 -11.01 -34.69
N GLY A 17 -9.14 -11.70 -35.09
CA GLY A 17 -10.47 -11.50 -34.52
C GLY A 17 -10.57 -11.84 -33.02
N GLN A 18 -9.79 -12.81 -32.54
CA GLN A 18 -9.83 -13.24 -31.13
C GLN A 18 -9.14 -12.25 -30.17
N ILE A 19 -8.26 -11.38 -30.67
CA ILE A 19 -7.50 -10.43 -29.86
C ILE A 19 -8.38 -9.23 -29.46
N THR A 20 -9.32 -8.82 -30.33
CA THR A 20 -10.22 -7.69 -30.08
C THR A 20 -11.23 -7.96 -28.96
N TYR A 21 -11.73 -9.20 -28.83
CA TYR A 21 -12.67 -9.56 -27.77
C TYR A 21 -12.02 -9.60 -26.38
N ALA A 22 -10.71 -9.78 -26.28
CA ALA A 22 -9.99 -9.83 -25.01
C ALA A 22 -9.70 -8.44 -24.40
N GLN A 23 -9.78 -7.36 -25.18
CA GLN A 23 -9.53 -5.99 -24.69
C GLN A 23 -10.80 -5.23 -24.28
N SER A 24 -11.99 -5.81 -24.52
CA SER A 24 -13.27 -5.16 -24.23
C SER A 24 -13.83 -5.47 -22.84
N GLU A 25 -13.28 -6.46 -22.14
CA GLU A 25 -13.76 -6.80 -20.79
C GLU A 25 -13.15 -5.86 -19.74
N GLY A 26 -13.96 -4.90 -19.29
CA GLY A 26 -14.06 -4.62 -17.86
C GLY A 26 -13.19 -3.52 -17.26
N GLU A 27 -13.00 -2.36 -17.92
CA GLU A 27 -12.47 -1.20 -17.20
C GLU A 27 -13.43 -0.74 -16.08
N LEU A 28 -14.75 -0.81 -16.29
CA LEU A 28 -15.77 -0.41 -15.30
C LEU A 28 -15.90 -1.40 -14.12
N ASP A 29 -15.80 -2.71 -14.35
CA ASP A 29 -15.94 -3.73 -13.29
C ASP A 29 -14.73 -3.75 -12.34
N ARG A 30 -13.55 -3.34 -12.81
CA ARG A 30 -12.34 -3.21 -11.96
C ARG A 30 -12.48 -2.11 -10.92
N PHE A 31 -13.18 -1.02 -11.20
CA PHE A 31 -13.43 0.04 -10.23
C PHE A 31 -14.49 -0.38 -9.19
N ALA A 32 -15.56 -1.07 -9.62
CA ALA A 32 -16.61 -1.52 -8.72
C ALA A 32 -16.11 -2.56 -7.69
N SER A 33 -15.27 -3.50 -8.12
CA SER A 33 -14.69 -4.53 -7.25
C SER A 33 -13.63 -4.00 -6.28
N SER A 34 -12.90 -2.93 -6.64
CA SER A 34 -11.91 -2.30 -5.75
C SER A 34 -12.51 -1.67 -4.49
N SER A 35 -13.81 -1.36 -4.50
CA SER A 35 -14.49 -0.65 -3.41
C SER A 35 -14.85 -1.53 -2.20
N MET A 36 -14.69 -2.86 -2.30
CA MET A 36 -15.19 -3.82 -1.31
C MET A 36 -14.10 -4.68 -0.64
N GLU A 37 -12.82 -4.51 -0.97
CA GLU A 37 -11.75 -5.09 -0.16
C GLU A 37 -11.56 -4.26 1.11
N LYS A 38 -11.73 -4.89 2.28
CA LYS A 38 -11.33 -4.31 3.57
C LYS A 38 -9.83 -3.97 3.51
N LYS A 39 -9.52 -2.71 3.22
CA LYS A 39 -8.16 -2.17 3.22
C LYS A 39 -7.78 -1.83 4.65
N ASN A 40 -6.52 -2.10 5.03
CA ASN A 40 -5.97 -1.67 6.32
C ASN A 40 -6.14 -0.14 6.44
N GLN A 41 -6.79 0.32 7.50
CA GLN A 41 -7.02 1.74 7.75
C GLN A 41 -6.05 2.22 8.82
N VAL A 42 -5.05 2.99 8.41
CA VAL A 42 -4.02 3.50 9.34
C VAL A 42 -4.30 4.96 9.67
N SER A 43 -4.27 5.28 10.97
CA SER A 43 -4.41 6.63 11.50
C SER A 43 -3.25 6.98 12.42
N LEU A 44 -2.77 8.22 12.36
CA LEU A 44 -1.62 8.72 13.11
C LEU A 44 -2.04 9.94 13.93
N TYR A 45 -1.91 9.89 15.25
CA TYR A 45 -2.33 10.97 16.13
C TYR A 45 -1.56 11.02 17.47
N PRO A 46 -1.40 12.19 18.09
CA PRO A 46 -1.71 13.50 17.54
C PRO A 46 -0.72 13.86 16.41
N ASN A 47 -1.17 14.63 15.43
CA ASN A 47 -0.31 15.23 14.42
C ASN A 47 -0.65 16.73 14.33
N PRO A 48 0.22 17.64 14.83
CA PRO A 48 1.60 17.40 15.28
C PRO A 48 1.74 16.63 16.60
N SER A 49 2.82 15.85 16.74
CA SER A 49 3.17 15.06 17.93
C SER A 49 4.19 15.79 18.82
N VAL A 50 4.15 15.56 20.13
CA VAL A 50 5.10 16.16 21.10
C VAL A 50 5.95 15.06 21.74
N ASP A 51 5.35 14.19 22.56
CA ASP A 51 6.10 13.14 23.27
C ASP A 51 5.87 11.76 22.66
N TYR A 52 4.64 11.51 22.21
CA TYR A 52 4.24 10.24 21.63
C TYR A 52 3.46 10.44 20.34
N LEU A 53 3.56 9.45 19.46
CA LEU A 53 2.73 9.28 18.29
C LEU A 53 2.03 7.94 18.37
N GLN A 54 0.70 7.95 18.38
CA GLN A 54 -0.12 6.75 18.29
C GLN A 54 -0.35 6.40 16.82
N VAL A 55 -0.18 5.12 16.52
CA VAL A 55 -0.42 4.51 15.21
C VAL A 55 -1.53 3.48 15.39
N LYS A 56 -2.72 3.79 14.88
CA LYS A 56 -3.87 2.89 14.93
C LYS A 56 -4.06 2.22 13.58
N ILE A 57 -4.14 0.89 13.53
CA ILE A 57 -4.30 0.10 12.31
C ILE A 57 -5.60 -0.70 12.39
N GLU A 58 -6.70 -0.12 11.92
CA GLU A 58 -8.02 -0.74 11.93
C GLU A 58 -8.25 -1.64 10.70
N ASN A 59 -9.17 -2.60 10.83
CA ASN A 59 -9.52 -3.54 9.77
C ASN A 59 -8.30 -4.27 9.19
N SER A 60 -7.31 -4.53 10.05
CA SER A 60 -6.02 -5.05 9.67
C SER A 60 -6.06 -6.54 9.41
N LYS A 61 -5.46 -6.98 8.30
CA LYS A 61 -5.03 -8.38 8.12
C LYS A 61 -3.52 -8.56 8.36
N LEU A 62 -2.85 -7.53 8.88
CA LEU A 62 -1.43 -7.59 9.13
C LEU A 62 -1.13 -8.63 10.20
N THR A 63 -0.12 -9.46 9.97
CA THR A 63 0.26 -10.55 10.87
C THR A 63 1.69 -10.43 11.39
N ASP A 64 2.51 -9.59 10.76
CA ASP A 64 3.89 -9.28 11.17
C ASP A 64 4.23 -7.85 10.72
N ALA A 65 3.48 -6.86 11.24
CA ALA A 65 3.66 -5.46 10.90
C ALA A 65 4.96 -4.92 11.51
N LYS A 66 5.88 -4.49 10.64
CA LYS A 66 7.12 -3.80 11.01
C LYS A 66 6.95 -2.31 10.82
N ILE A 67 7.07 -1.58 11.91
CA ILE A 67 7.03 -0.12 11.93
C ILE A 67 8.47 0.40 11.96
N THR A 68 8.81 1.32 11.06
CA THR A 68 10.13 1.96 11.02
C THR A 68 9.97 3.45 10.80
N LEU A 69 10.63 4.23 11.63
CA LEU A 69 10.66 5.68 11.52
C LEU A 69 11.85 6.14 10.67
N TYR A 70 11.62 7.12 9.81
CA TYR A 70 12.63 7.76 8.99
C TYR A 70 12.59 9.28 9.15
N ASN A 71 13.76 9.92 9.08
CA ASN A 71 13.86 11.36 8.97
C ASN A 71 13.59 11.84 7.53
N VAL A 72 13.60 13.17 7.31
CA VAL A 72 13.31 13.76 5.98
C VAL A 72 14.27 13.37 4.86
N ILE A 73 15.47 12.89 5.20
CA ILE A 73 16.51 12.49 4.25
C ILE A 73 16.41 10.97 3.97
N GLY A 74 15.56 10.24 4.70
CA GLY A 74 15.35 8.80 4.54
C GLY A 74 16.27 7.94 5.40
N ASN A 75 16.96 8.51 6.39
CA ASN A 75 17.72 7.71 7.35
C ASN A 75 16.77 7.13 8.41
N PRO A 76 16.93 5.85 8.78
CA PRO A 76 16.15 5.27 9.87
C PRO A 76 16.48 5.96 11.19
N VAL A 77 15.46 6.13 12.03
CA VAL A 77 15.55 6.73 13.35
C VAL A 77 15.15 5.69 14.38
N GLU A 78 16.04 5.40 15.33
CA GLU A 78 15.74 4.50 16.43
C GLU A 78 14.79 5.18 17.41
N VAL A 79 13.68 4.52 17.69
CA VAL A 79 12.65 4.97 18.63
C VAL A 79 12.11 3.76 19.36
N LYS A 80 11.65 3.98 20.59
CA LYS A 80 10.95 2.95 21.34
C LYS A 80 9.53 2.84 20.79
N ILE A 81 9.13 1.63 20.41
CA ILE A 81 7.77 1.31 19.96
C ILE A 81 7.21 0.26 20.92
N SER A 82 6.01 0.51 21.45
CA SER A 82 5.28 -0.43 22.29
C SER A 82 3.85 -0.62 21.77
N GLU A 83 3.21 -1.72 22.17
CA GLU A 83 1.77 -1.88 22.04
C GLU A 83 1.05 -0.85 22.92
N GLY A 84 -0.07 -0.33 22.43
CA GLY A 84 -0.96 0.55 23.17
C GLY A 84 -1.97 -0.23 24.01
N ASP A 85 -2.97 0.47 24.55
CA ASP A 85 -4.01 -0.15 25.38
C ASP A 85 -5.00 -1.00 24.55
N ASP A 86 -5.12 -0.72 23.25
CA ASP A 86 -5.95 -1.46 22.29
C ASP A 86 -5.06 -2.36 21.40
N ASP A 87 -5.52 -3.57 21.06
CA ASP A 87 -4.81 -4.56 20.23
C ASP A 87 -4.35 -4.02 18.86
N ASP A 88 -5.02 -2.98 18.34
CA ASP A 88 -4.74 -2.36 17.03
C ASP A 88 -3.93 -1.05 17.12
N THR A 89 -3.40 -0.71 18.30
CA THR A 89 -2.69 0.55 18.55
C THR A 89 -1.24 0.32 18.92
N PHE A 90 -0.35 1.09 18.32
CA PHE A 90 1.07 1.17 18.67
C PHE A 90 1.41 2.57 19.15
N VAL A 91 2.28 2.66 20.15
CA VAL A 91 2.79 3.92 20.69
C VAL A 91 4.26 4.05 20.33
N VAL A 92 4.58 5.12 19.60
CA VAL A 92 5.95 5.47 19.22
C VAL A 92 6.41 6.63 20.10
N ASP A 93 7.45 6.42 20.89
CA ASP A 93 8.10 7.47 21.67
C ASP A 93 8.91 8.36 20.72
N VAL A 94 8.50 9.62 20.63
CA VAL A 94 9.15 10.64 19.78
C VAL A 94 9.72 11.78 20.61
N SER A 95 9.68 11.71 21.93
CA SER A 95 10.00 12.81 22.85
C SER A 95 11.40 13.40 22.61
N ASP A 96 12.39 12.53 22.38
CA ASP A 96 13.79 12.90 22.14
C ASP A 96 14.08 13.36 20.69
N LEU A 97 13.09 13.34 19.80
CA LEU A 97 13.28 13.72 18.41
C LEU A 97 13.25 15.24 18.22
N PRO A 98 14.17 15.81 17.42
CA PRO A 98 14.09 17.21 17.02
C PRO A 98 12.78 17.53 16.29
N ALA A 99 12.27 18.74 16.47
CA ALA A 99 11.12 19.25 15.73
C ALA A 99 11.36 19.18 14.22
N GLY A 100 10.35 18.73 13.46
CA GLY A 100 10.48 18.55 12.03
C GLY A 100 9.48 17.56 11.45
N TYR A 101 9.71 17.18 10.19
CA TYR A 101 8.91 16.17 9.50
C TYR A 101 9.57 14.80 9.62
N TYR A 102 8.74 13.78 9.77
CA TYR A 102 9.19 12.39 9.81
C TYR A 102 8.24 11.51 9.00
N PHE A 103 8.75 10.35 8.61
CA PHE A 103 8.02 9.35 7.83
C PHE A 103 7.96 8.04 8.61
N LEU A 104 6.75 7.59 8.91
CA LEU A 104 6.49 6.30 9.53
C LEU A 104 6.13 5.29 8.44
N ALA A 105 7.01 4.32 8.21
CA ALA A 105 6.77 3.24 7.27
C ALA A 105 6.21 2.01 8.00
N ILE A 106 5.15 1.43 7.45
CA ILE A 106 4.54 0.20 7.93
C ILE A 106 4.67 -0.84 6.83
N ARG A 107 5.32 -1.96 7.14
CA ARG A 107 5.57 -3.06 6.20
C ARG A 107 5.17 -4.38 6.80
N ASP A 108 4.46 -5.19 6.03
CA ASP A 108 4.21 -6.60 6.34
C ASP A 108 4.52 -7.41 5.10
N GLU A 109 5.52 -8.29 5.21
CA GLU A 109 6.00 -9.10 4.09
C GLU A 109 5.01 -10.22 3.71
N LYS A 110 4.15 -10.67 4.64
CA LYS A 110 3.17 -11.73 4.38
C LYS A 110 1.96 -11.22 3.60
N THR A 111 1.52 -10.01 3.91
CA THR A 111 0.37 -9.38 3.23
C THR A 111 0.78 -8.47 2.07
N PHE A 112 2.09 -8.32 1.82
CA PHE A 112 2.66 -7.34 0.89
C PHE A 112 2.22 -5.90 1.17
N PHE A 113 1.74 -5.61 2.38
CA PHE A 113 1.33 -4.28 2.76
C PHE A 113 2.56 -3.40 2.98
N ARG A 114 2.60 -2.27 2.27
CA ARG A 114 3.70 -1.30 2.36
C ARG A 114 3.14 0.10 2.18
N GLU A 115 2.99 0.83 3.28
CA GLU A 115 2.55 2.22 3.26
C GLU A 115 3.50 3.09 4.10
N THR A 116 3.51 4.40 3.83
CA THR A 116 4.36 5.36 4.52
C THR A 116 3.57 6.63 4.78
N TYR A 117 3.61 7.11 6.02
CA TYR A 117 2.82 8.24 6.48
C TYR A 117 3.73 9.34 7.01
N LYS A 118 3.44 10.58 6.61
CA LYS A 118 4.16 11.76 7.11
C LYS A 118 3.46 12.31 8.35
N PHE A 119 4.22 12.65 9.37
CA PHE A 119 3.74 13.45 10.51
C PHE A 119 4.72 14.56 10.88
N VAL A 120 4.27 15.49 11.73
CA VAL A 120 5.05 16.61 12.23
C VAL A 120 5.36 16.40 13.70
N LYS A 121 6.64 16.45 14.07
CA LYS A 121 7.10 16.56 15.47
C LYS A 121 7.27 18.03 15.84
N ARG A 122 6.73 18.44 16.99
CA ARG A 122 6.91 19.77 17.58
C ARG A 122 8.08 19.84 18.55
#